data_AF-A0A2V9RPK5-F1
#
_entry.id   AF-A0A2V9RPK5-F1
#
_cell.length_a   1.000
_cell.length_b   1.000
_cell.length_c   1.000
_cell.angle_alpha   90.00
_cell.angle_beta   90.00
_cell.angle_gamma   90.00
#
_symmetry.space_group_name_H-M   'P 1'
#
loop_
_entity.id
_entity.type
_entity.pdbx_description
1 polymer ?
#
loop_
_entity_poly.entity_id
_entity_poly.type
_entity_poly.pdbx_seq_one_letter_code
_entity_poly.pdbx_strand_id
1 'polypeptide(L)'
;MRWRIRKSFKVFAPGSSLRKRVAYSLAAARLILVPVIFLAVYYLFAMGRIVDHIVNVDAPAAKLAEQASIQILEARRAARNYILFEDPEYLRANQESLTKMRQILVRIKDLEPGEETIVQKGLDAVDRYQQRFASAVSTMGQRRQEPVDQIREAVLAYEKDLDNLVKEAKHKRRAQLIQDLRARVGSFDMRITQAMQEANPALRQVTPDLQASSQETLQLASELEQQNWGRVQTDHQEARQLIRRAEWALSIVSAVTLLFSVWVSIILPRQVTKPLVSLKEAVDHAATGNYEVEFELHGGGEVAELARSVQNPTSLLRRNP
;
A
#
# COMPACT_ATOMS: atom_id res chain seq x y z
N MET A 1 -34.10 73.55 30.09
CA MET A 1 -33.87 73.23 28.66
C MET A 1 -33.31 71.83 28.55
N ARG A 2 -34.10 70.85 28.09
CA ARG A 2 -33.64 69.47 27.86
C ARG A 2 -32.96 69.42 26.49
N TRP A 3 -31.64 69.21 26.47
CA TRP A 3 -30.91 68.90 25.24
C TRP A 3 -31.42 67.56 24.68
N ARG A 4 -32.23 67.61 23.62
CA ARG A 4 -32.60 66.44 22.81
C ARG A 4 -31.44 66.15 21.85
N ILE A 5 -30.71 65.07 22.11
CA ILE A 5 -29.66 64.59 21.22
C ILE A 5 -30.34 63.94 20.01
N ARG A 6 -30.35 64.61 18.86
CA ARG A 6 -30.71 64.00 17.56
C ARG A 6 -29.69 62.91 17.25
N LYS A 7 -30.14 61.66 17.16
CA LYS A 7 -29.30 60.55 16.67
C LYS A 7 -29.58 60.35 15.18
N SER A 8 -28.59 60.60 14.32
CA SER A 8 -28.67 60.26 12.90
C SER A 8 -28.22 58.82 12.68
N PHE A 9 -29.04 58.06 11.95
CA PHE A 9 -28.71 56.68 11.58
C PHE A 9 -28.33 56.65 10.10
N LYS A 10 -27.04 56.48 9.82
CA LYS A 10 -26.51 56.38 8.47
C LYS A 10 -26.58 54.93 8.00
N VAL A 11 -27.57 54.62 7.15
CA VAL A 11 -27.68 53.29 6.53
C VAL A 11 -26.94 53.32 5.19
N PHE A 12 -25.71 52.83 5.20
CA PHE A 12 -24.91 52.63 3.99
C PHE A 12 -25.25 51.27 3.36
N ALA A 13 -25.97 51.28 2.25
CA ALA A 13 -26.35 50.08 1.50
C ALA A 13 -25.73 50.12 0.09
N PRO A 14 -24.72 49.31 -0.23
CA PRO A 14 -24.00 49.41 -1.50
C PRO A 14 -24.88 48.98 -2.70
N GLY A 15 -24.80 49.72 -3.82
CA GLY A 15 -25.75 49.79 -4.94
C GLY A 15 -26.22 48.52 -5.69
N SER A 16 -25.77 47.31 -5.34
CA SER A 16 -26.16 46.08 -6.06
C SER A 16 -26.94 45.11 -5.16
N SER A 17 -27.96 44.46 -5.73
CA SER A 17 -28.88 43.55 -5.03
C SER A 17 -28.15 42.53 -4.14
N LEU A 18 -28.64 42.38 -2.92
CA LEU A 18 -28.10 41.46 -1.91
C LEU A 18 -28.18 40.01 -2.40
N ARG A 19 -29.28 39.63 -3.08
CA ARG A 19 -29.42 38.33 -3.76
C ARG A 19 -28.33 38.08 -4.80
N LYS A 20 -28.02 39.06 -5.65
CA LYS A 20 -26.97 38.91 -6.68
C LYS A 20 -25.60 38.66 -6.04
N ARG A 21 -25.26 39.37 -4.97
CA ARG A 21 -23.98 39.20 -4.25
C ARG A 21 -23.87 37.85 -3.56
N VAL A 22 -24.93 37.43 -2.87
CA VAL A 22 -24.99 36.09 -2.26
C VAL A 22 -24.86 35.02 -3.34
N ALA A 23 -25.59 35.16 -4.46
CA ALA A 23 -25.49 34.24 -5.59
C ALA A 23 -24.06 34.21 -6.20
N TYR A 24 -23.39 35.34 -6.38
CA TYR A 24 -22.00 35.38 -6.86
C TYR A 24 -21.03 34.74 -5.87
N SER A 25 -21.18 34.99 -4.56
CA SER A 25 -20.32 34.38 -3.54
C SER A 25 -20.49 32.86 -3.51
N LEU A 26 -21.73 32.38 -3.66
CA LEU A 26 -22.05 30.96 -3.70
C LEU A 26 -21.58 30.30 -5.00
N ALA A 27 -21.71 30.99 -6.13
CA ALA A 27 -21.19 30.55 -7.42
C ALA A 27 -19.66 30.47 -7.41
N ALA A 28 -18.97 31.47 -6.86
CA ALA A 28 -17.53 31.48 -6.69
C ALA A 28 -17.07 30.34 -5.76
N ALA A 29 -17.77 30.11 -4.64
CA ALA A 29 -17.51 29.00 -3.74
C ALA A 29 -17.60 27.65 -4.48
N ARG A 30 -18.66 27.44 -5.26
CA ARG A 30 -18.84 26.20 -6.04
C ARG A 30 -17.79 26.05 -7.13
N LEU A 31 -17.40 27.12 -7.79
CA LEU A 31 -16.41 27.11 -8.86
C LEU A 31 -15.02 26.70 -8.32
N ILE A 32 -14.72 26.99 -7.05
CA ILE A 32 -13.51 26.53 -6.37
C ILE A 32 -13.70 25.10 -5.85
N LEU A 33 -14.80 24.82 -5.15
CA LEU A 33 -15.02 23.56 -4.44
C LEU A 33 -15.18 22.36 -5.39
N VAL A 34 -15.82 22.54 -6.55
CA VAL A 34 -16.09 21.44 -7.48
C VAL A 34 -14.79 20.87 -8.09
N PRO A 35 -13.89 21.67 -8.69
CA PRO A 35 -12.60 21.15 -9.19
C PRO A 35 -11.78 20.44 -8.12
N VAL A 36 -11.82 20.95 -6.88
CA VAL A 36 -11.15 20.37 -5.74
C VAL A 36 -11.66 18.97 -5.43
N ILE A 37 -12.98 18.82 -5.33
CA ILE A 37 -13.61 17.52 -5.06
C ILE A 37 -13.27 16.55 -6.20
N PHE A 38 -13.37 16.99 -7.45
CA PHE A 38 -13.01 16.17 -8.61
C PHE A 38 -11.56 15.70 -8.57
N LEU A 39 -10.62 16.60 -8.22
CA LEU A 39 -9.21 16.29 -8.10
C LEU A 39 -8.95 15.29 -6.97
N ALA A 40 -9.57 15.48 -5.81
CA ALA A 40 -9.44 14.57 -4.67
C ALA A 40 -9.98 13.17 -4.99
N VAL A 41 -11.15 13.10 -5.63
CA VAL A 41 -11.76 11.85 -6.09
C VAL A 41 -10.86 11.16 -7.12
N TYR A 42 -10.32 11.90 -8.09
CA TYR A 42 -9.39 11.36 -9.09
C TYR A 42 -8.16 10.71 -8.44
N TYR A 43 -7.53 11.38 -7.47
CA TYR A 43 -6.37 10.82 -6.79
C TYR A 43 -6.71 9.62 -5.90
N LEU A 44 -7.86 9.62 -5.24
CA LEU A 44 -8.33 8.45 -4.49
C LEU A 44 -8.52 7.22 -5.41
N PHE A 45 -9.10 7.40 -6.59
CA PHE A 45 -9.26 6.32 -7.56
C PHE A 45 -7.93 5.86 -8.17
N ALA A 46 -7.03 6.79 -8.48
CA ALA A 46 -5.70 6.45 -9.01
C ALA A 46 -4.89 5.64 -7.99
N MET A 47 -4.89 6.06 -6.73
CA MET A 47 -4.24 5.34 -5.62
C MET A 47 -4.93 3.99 -5.38
N GLY A 48 -6.27 3.96 -5.40
CA GLY A 48 -7.04 2.74 -5.23
C GLY A 48 -6.62 1.65 -6.20
N ARG A 49 -6.45 1.97 -7.50
CA ARG A 49 -6.02 0.98 -8.51
C ARG A 49 -4.61 0.42 -8.27
N ILE A 50 -3.65 1.25 -7.85
CA ILE A 50 -2.28 0.80 -7.60
C ILE A 50 -2.22 -0.08 -6.35
N VAL A 51 -2.85 0.36 -5.26
CA VAL A 51 -2.91 -0.41 -4.01
C VAL A 51 -3.61 -1.75 -4.23
N ASP A 52 -4.70 -1.76 -4.98
CA ASP A 52 -5.45 -2.98 -5.28
C ASP A 52 -4.59 -3.99 -6.05
N HIS A 53 -3.80 -3.54 -7.02
CA HIS A 53 -2.87 -4.41 -7.74
C HIS A 53 -1.77 -4.98 -6.83
N ILE A 54 -1.10 -4.13 -6.02
CA ILE A 54 -0.04 -4.57 -5.10
C ILE A 54 -0.58 -5.60 -4.10
N VAL A 55 -1.75 -5.33 -3.50
CA VAL A 55 -2.29 -6.15 -2.41
C VAL A 55 -2.89 -7.45 -2.92
N ASN A 56 -3.55 -7.43 -4.09
CA ASN A 56 -4.27 -8.60 -4.59
C ASN A 56 -3.46 -9.45 -5.57
N VAL A 57 -2.41 -8.89 -6.19
CA VAL A 57 -1.63 -9.57 -7.24
C VAL A 57 -0.16 -9.71 -6.82
N ASP A 58 0.58 -8.60 -6.72
CA ASP A 58 2.05 -8.66 -6.63
C ASP A 58 2.56 -9.22 -5.28
N ALA A 59 2.00 -8.77 -4.16
CA ALA A 59 2.40 -9.26 -2.84
C ALA A 59 2.02 -10.74 -2.60
N PRO A 60 0.80 -11.20 -2.97
CA PRO A 60 0.47 -12.62 -2.95
C PRO A 60 1.37 -13.46 -3.88
N ALA A 61 1.64 -12.99 -5.11
CA ALA A 61 2.51 -13.68 -6.05
C ALA A 61 3.95 -13.81 -5.53
N ALA A 62 4.50 -12.74 -4.96
CA ALA A 62 5.83 -12.77 -4.33
C ALA A 62 5.92 -13.77 -3.17
N LYS A 63 4.91 -13.77 -2.28
CA LYS A 63 4.85 -14.73 -1.17
C LYS A 63 4.71 -16.17 -1.65
N LEU A 64 3.92 -16.39 -2.72
CA LEU A 64 3.80 -17.70 -3.34
C LEU A 64 5.14 -18.13 -3.96
N ALA A 65 5.88 -17.25 -4.62
CA ALA A 65 7.20 -17.55 -5.16
C ALA A 65 8.20 -17.94 -4.06
N GLU A 66 8.20 -17.25 -2.91
CA GLU A 66 8.98 -17.64 -1.73
C GLU A 66 8.58 -19.03 -1.22
N GLN A 67 7.27 -19.31 -1.11
CA GLN A 67 6.78 -20.63 -0.74
C GLN A 67 7.19 -21.72 -1.73
N ALA A 68 7.23 -21.41 -3.02
CA ALA A 68 7.73 -22.29 -4.07
C ALA A 68 9.21 -22.65 -3.82
N SER A 69 10.06 -21.67 -3.55
CA SER A 69 11.47 -21.88 -3.16
C SER A 69 11.60 -22.80 -1.95
N ILE A 70 10.73 -22.66 -0.95
CA ILE A 70 10.71 -23.54 0.22
C ILE A 70 10.33 -24.98 -0.17
N GLN A 71 9.30 -25.16 -0.99
CA GLN A 71 8.85 -26.51 -1.39
C GLN A 71 9.91 -27.26 -2.21
N ILE A 72 10.66 -26.59 -3.09
CA ILE A 72 11.76 -27.27 -3.81
C ILE A 72 12.92 -27.64 -2.89
N LEU A 73 13.19 -26.87 -1.82
CA LEU A 73 14.19 -27.23 -0.81
C LEU A 73 13.73 -28.44 0.03
N GLU A 74 12.46 -28.48 0.42
CA GLU A 74 11.85 -29.65 1.08
C GLU A 74 11.90 -30.90 0.18
N ALA A 75 11.56 -30.75 -1.11
CA ALA A 75 11.67 -31.83 -2.08
C ALA A 75 13.10 -32.36 -2.18
N ARG A 76 14.10 -31.46 -2.26
CA ARG A 76 15.53 -31.84 -2.31
C ARG A 76 15.98 -32.54 -1.02
N ARG A 77 15.55 -32.04 0.13
CA ARG A 77 15.83 -32.66 1.44
C ARG A 77 15.25 -34.08 1.49
N ALA A 78 13.99 -34.24 1.10
CA ALA A 78 13.32 -35.53 1.05
C ALA A 78 13.99 -36.49 0.05
N ALA A 79 14.38 -36.02 -1.15
CA ALA A 79 15.12 -36.83 -2.12
C ALA A 79 16.46 -37.33 -1.56
N ARG A 80 17.20 -36.46 -0.88
CA ARG A 80 18.46 -36.85 -0.24
C ARG A 80 18.23 -37.86 0.88
N ASN A 81 17.23 -37.66 1.73
CA ASN A 81 16.90 -38.59 2.80
C ASN A 81 16.46 -39.95 2.23
N TYR A 82 15.68 -39.97 1.16
CA TYR A 82 15.33 -41.21 0.46
C TYR A 82 16.58 -41.93 -0.05
N ILE A 83 17.51 -41.21 -0.67
CA ILE A 83 18.78 -41.77 -1.16
C ILE A 83 19.60 -42.40 -0.02
N LEU A 84 19.54 -41.84 1.20
CA LEU A 84 20.31 -42.30 2.35
C LEU A 84 19.67 -43.45 3.11
N PHE A 85 18.34 -43.43 3.27
CA PHE A 85 17.62 -44.34 4.16
C PHE A 85 16.73 -45.33 3.41
N GLU A 86 16.49 -45.11 2.11
CA GLU A 86 15.57 -45.88 1.25
C GLU A 86 14.14 -46.00 1.82
N ASP A 87 13.76 -45.12 2.75
CA ASP A 87 12.46 -45.12 3.41
C ASP A 87 11.38 -44.50 2.49
N PRO A 88 10.30 -45.24 2.15
CA PRO A 88 9.23 -44.75 1.29
C PRO A 88 8.54 -43.47 1.79
N GLU A 89 8.62 -43.14 3.09
CA GLU A 89 8.10 -41.88 3.61
C GLU A 89 8.78 -40.67 2.95
N TYR A 90 10.09 -40.74 2.70
CA TYR A 90 10.82 -39.65 2.05
C TYR A 90 10.50 -39.55 0.56
N LEU A 91 10.20 -40.67 -0.11
CA LEU A 91 9.70 -40.64 -1.49
C LEU A 91 8.35 -39.91 -1.57
N ARG A 92 7.44 -40.22 -0.64
CA ARG A 92 6.13 -39.56 -0.54
C ARG A 92 6.27 -38.06 -0.22
N ALA A 93 7.13 -37.71 0.74
CA ALA A 93 7.39 -36.31 1.10
C ALA A 93 7.96 -35.48 -0.07
N ASN A 94 8.83 -36.07 -0.88
CA ASN A 94 9.33 -35.46 -2.11
C ASN A 94 8.18 -35.17 -3.09
N GLN A 95 7.36 -36.19 -3.39
CA GLN A 95 6.23 -36.06 -4.32
C GLN A 95 5.21 -35.01 -3.84
N GLU A 96 4.90 -34.99 -2.55
CA GLU A 96 4.00 -34.00 -1.95
C GLU A 96 4.54 -32.57 -2.09
N SER A 97 5.83 -32.37 -1.83
CA SER A 97 6.49 -31.07 -1.97
C SER A 97 6.48 -30.59 -3.42
N LEU A 98 6.75 -31.47 -4.39
CA LEU A 98 6.66 -31.15 -5.83
C LEU A 98 5.23 -30.85 -6.28
N THR A 99 4.24 -31.50 -5.68
CA THR A 99 2.82 -31.25 -5.97
C THR A 99 2.39 -29.87 -5.46
N LYS A 100 2.78 -29.53 -4.22
CA LYS A 100 2.58 -28.18 -3.66
C LYS A 100 3.27 -27.12 -4.49
N MET A 101 4.51 -27.36 -4.95
CA MET A 101 5.23 -26.48 -5.86
C MET A 101 4.44 -26.20 -7.14
N ARG A 102 3.90 -27.23 -7.81
CA ARG A 102 3.07 -27.06 -9.01
C ARG A 102 1.80 -26.25 -8.72
N GLN A 103 1.12 -26.53 -7.62
CA GLN A 103 -0.09 -25.79 -7.22
C GLN A 103 0.22 -24.30 -6.98
N ILE A 104 1.35 -24.01 -6.34
CA ILE A 104 1.83 -22.64 -6.11
C ILE A 104 2.09 -21.94 -7.45
N LEU A 105 2.82 -22.59 -8.37
CA LEU A 105 3.11 -22.04 -9.70
C LEU A 105 1.83 -21.76 -10.50
N VAL A 106 0.87 -22.68 -10.51
CA VAL A 106 -0.44 -22.46 -11.16
C VAL A 106 -1.17 -21.27 -10.53
N ARG A 107 -1.16 -21.14 -9.21
CA ARG A 107 -1.79 -20.02 -8.51
C ARG A 107 -1.13 -18.68 -8.83
N ILE A 108 0.19 -18.64 -9.01
CA ILE A 108 0.90 -17.45 -9.48
C ILE A 108 0.43 -17.06 -10.88
N LYS A 109 0.30 -18.04 -11.80
CA LYS A 109 -0.24 -17.79 -13.15
C LYS A 109 -1.67 -17.25 -13.13
N ASP A 110 -2.52 -17.78 -12.25
CA ASP A 110 -3.92 -17.33 -12.14
C ASP A 110 -4.03 -15.91 -11.58
N LEU A 111 -3.08 -15.49 -10.73
CA LEU A 111 -3.00 -14.12 -10.21
C LEU A 111 -2.46 -13.16 -11.26
N GLU A 112 -1.41 -13.57 -11.99
CA GLU A 112 -0.71 -12.73 -12.95
C GLU A 112 -0.49 -13.46 -14.28
N PRO A 113 -1.44 -13.37 -15.23
CA PRO A 113 -1.32 -14.01 -16.54
C PRO A 113 -0.08 -13.55 -17.33
N GLY A 114 0.46 -12.37 -17.02
CA GLY A 114 1.69 -11.85 -17.62
C GLY A 114 2.94 -12.69 -17.32
N GLU A 115 2.92 -13.53 -16.27
CA GLU A 115 4.02 -14.42 -15.90
C GLU A 115 3.93 -15.83 -16.52
N GLU A 116 2.97 -16.07 -17.44
CA GLU A 116 2.72 -17.39 -18.01
C GLU A 116 3.98 -18.10 -18.53
N THR A 117 4.87 -17.35 -19.20
CA THR A 117 6.10 -17.93 -19.76
C THR A 117 7.07 -18.45 -18.68
N ILE A 118 7.28 -17.67 -17.62
CA ILE A 118 8.23 -18.03 -16.55
C ILE A 118 7.63 -19.10 -15.64
N VAL A 119 6.32 -19.04 -15.38
CA VAL A 119 5.59 -20.10 -14.67
C VAL A 119 5.67 -21.42 -15.44
N GLN A 120 5.45 -21.39 -16.76
CA GLN A 120 5.52 -22.60 -17.58
C GLN A 120 6.92 -23.22 -17.55
N LYS A 121 7.97 -22.40 -17.67
CA LYS A 121 9.36 -22.87 -17.49
C LYS A 121 9.58 -23.51 -16.12
N GLY A 122 9.01 -22.94 -15.06
CA GLY A 122 9.03 -23.49 -13.71
C GLY A 122 8.34 -24.85 -13.61
N LEU A 123 7.15 -24.99 -14.19
CA LEU A 123 6.42 -26.26 -14.24
C LEU A 123 7.23 -27.33 -15.00
N ASP A 124 7.77 -26.98 -16.15
CA ASP A 124 8.60 -27.89 -16.95
C ASP A 124 9.87 -28.31 -16.18
N ALA A 125 10.48 -27.41 -15.41
CA ALA A 125 11.65 -27.71 -14.57
C ALA A 125 11.31 -28.67 -13.42
N VAL A 126 10.16 -28.47 -12.77
CA VAL A 126 9.64 -29.38 -11.73
C VAL A 126 9.36 -30.77 -12.31
N ASP A 127 8.79 -30.84 -13.51
CA ASP A 127 8.55 -32.11 -14.20
C ASP A 127 9.85 -32.83 -14.58
N ARG A 128 10.85 -32.09 -15.11
CA ARG A 128 12.19 -32.62 -15.35
C ARG A 128 12.83 -33.16 -14.08
N TYR A 129 12.72 -32.43 -12.97
CA TYR A 129 13.25 -32.87 -11.68
C TYR A 129 12.59 -34.17 -11.21
N GLN A 130 11.25 -34.25 -11.29
CA GLN A 130 10.50 -35.45 -10.91
C GLN A 130 10.90 -36.67 -11.76
N GLN A 131 11.03 -36.49 -13.08
CA GLN A 131 11.44 -37.57 -13.98
C GLN A 131 12.85 -38.08 -13.68
N ARG A 132 13.80 -37.16 -13.46
CA ARG A 132 15.17 -37.51 -13.07
C ARG A 132 15.20 -38.26 -11.74
N PHE A 133 14.39 -37.85 -10.78
CA PHE A 133 14.32 -38.51 -9.47
C PHE A 133 13.68 -39.89 -9.56
N ALA A 134 12.61 -40.05 -10.33
CA ALA A 134 12.01 -41.37 -10.57
C ALA A 134 12.99 -42.35 -11.26
N SER A 135 13.80 -41.85 -12.21
CA SER A 135 14.88 -42.63 -12.82
C SER A 135 15.95 -43.03 -11.81
N ALA A 136 16.30 -42.13 -10.87
CA ALA A 136 17.22 -42.41 -9.76
C ALA A 136 16.71 -43.58 -8.92
N VAL A 137 15.49 -43.45 -8.43
CA VAL A 137 14.81 -44.41 -7.54
C VAL A 137 14.77 -45.80 -8.19
N SER A 138 14.42 -45.86 -9.48
CA SER A 138 14.34 -47.11 -10.25
C SER A 138 15.70 -47.82 -10.39
N THR A 139 16.78 -47.05 -10.49
CA THR A 139 18.14 -47.59 -10.62
C THR A 139 18.69 -48.06 -9.27
N MET A 140 18.29 -47.41 -8.18
CA MET A 140 18.72 -47.74 -6.81
C MET A 140 18.06 -49.01 -6.28
N GLY A 141 16.78 -49.23 -6.57
CA GLY A 141 16.05 -50.44 -6.15
C GLY A 141 16.64 -51.77 -6.65
N GLN A 142 17.64 -51.73 -7.55
CA GLN A 142 18.33 -52.90 -8.09
C GLN A 142 19.64 -53.27 -7.35
N ARG A 143 20.19 -52.43 -6.45
CA ARG A 143 21.49 -52.70 -5.79
C ARG A 143 21.49 -52.32 -4.30
N ARG A 144 21.46 -53.35 -3.44
CA ARG A 144 21.27 -53.29 -1.98
C ARG A 144 22.59 -53.23 -1.17
N GLN A 145 23.62 -52.55 -1.66
CA GLN A 145 24.88 -52.39 -0.90
C GLN A 145 24.84 -51.08 -0.13
N GLU A 146 24.59 -51.16 1.18
CA GLU A 146 24.60 -49.99 2.07
C GLU A 146 26.05 -49.54 2.37
N PRO A 147 26.40 -48.26 2.17
CA PRO A 147 27.70 -47.71 2.55
C PRO A 147 27.78 -47.32 4.03
N VAL A 148 27.38 -48.24 4.92
CA VAL A 148 27.28 -47.98 6.36
C VAL A 148 28.61 -47.51 6.95
N ASP A 149 29.73 -48.10 6.51
CA ASP A 149 31.05 -47.79 7.07
C ASP A 149 31.53 -46.39 6.66
N GLN A 150 31.38 -46.01 5.40
CA GLN A 150 31.77 -44.68 4.91
C GLN A 150 30.88 -43.57 5.46
N ILE A 151 29.57 -43.82 5.62
CA ILE A 151 28.65 -42.90 6.28
C ILE A 151 29.02 -42.75 7.76
N ARG A 152 29.36 -43.85 8.46
CA ARG A 152 29.78 -43.81 9.86
C ARG A 152 31.04 -42.96 10.04
N GLU A 153 32.05 -43.12 9.18
CA GLU A 153 33.24 -42.28 9.20
C GLU A 153 32.92 -40.79 8.96
N ALA A 154 32.04 -40.50 8.00
CA ALA A 154 31.60 -39.13 7.72
C ALA A 154 30.87 -38.50 8.93
N VAL A 155 30.02 -39.26 9.62
CA VAL A 155 29.30 -38.82 10.83
C VAL A 155 30.28 -38.56 11.98
N LEU A 156 31.21 -39.48 12.25
CA LEU A 156 32.22 -39.31 13.30
C LEU A 156 33.11 -38.10 13.05
N ALA A 157 33.50 -37.87 11.79
CA ALA A 157 34.28 -36.70 11.41
C ALA A 157 33.48 -35.40 11.61
N TYR A 158 32.18 -35.41 11.30
CA TYR A 158 31.31 -34.25 11.49
C TYR A 158 31.05 -33.95 12.96
N GLU A 159 30.84 -34.97 13.79
CA GLU A 159 30.72 -34.84 15.24
C GLU A 159 31.97 -34.17 15.83
N LYS A 160 33.16 -34.66 15.46
CA LYS A 160 34.44 -34.06 15.87
C LYS A 160 34.57 -32.60 15.42
N ASP A 161 34.10 -32.28 14.22
CA ASP A 161 34.11 -30.92 13.68
C ASP A 161 33.15 -29.99 14.43
N LEU A 162 31.95 -30.46 14.78
CA LEU A 162 30.99 -29.70 15.58
C LEU A 162 31.53 -29.45 17.00
N ASP A 163 32.12 -30.45 17.62
CA ASP A 163 32.74 -30.34 18.94
C ASP A 163 33.84 -29.27 18.97
N ASN A 164 34.65 -29.22 17.91
CA ASN A 164 35.67 -28.17 17.76
C ASN A 164 35.03 -26.78 17.57
N LEU A 165 33.96 -26.67 16.78
CA LEU A 165 33.23 -25.41 16.61
C LEU A 165 32.64 -24.92 17.93
N VAL A 166 32.05 -25.79 18.74
CA VAL A 166 31.49 -25.45 20.06
C VAL A 166 32.59 -24.99 21.02
N LYS A 167 33.77 -25.62 21.00
CA LYS A 167 34.93 -25.19 21.80
C LYS A 167 35.42 -23.79 21.40
N GLU A 168 35.47 -23.51 20.09
CA GLU A 168 35.87 -22.21 19.54
C GLU A 168 34.80 -21.12 19.68
N ALA A 169 33.52 -21.51 19.83
CA ALA A 169 32.38 -20.59 19.89
C ALA A 169 32.49 -19.56 21.01
N LYS A 170 33.17 -19.89 22.11
CA LYS A 170 33.41 -18.98 23.23
C LYS A 170 34.16 -17.70 22.84
N HIS A 171 34.90 -17.71 21.72
CA HIS A 171 35.77 -16.61 21.29
C HIS A 171 35.35 -15.99 19.95
N LYS A 172 34.24 -16.43 19.35
CA LYS A 172 33.81 -16.01 18.01
C LYS A 172 32.53 -15.17 18.05
N ARG A 173 32.41 -14.22 17.12
CA ARG A 173 31.16 -13.45 16.94
C ARG A 173 30.10 -14.33 16.29
N ARG A 174 28.82 -14.09 16.63
CA ARG A 174 27.66 -14.83 16.09
C ARG A 174 27.67 -14.96 14.56
N ALA A 175 28.02 -13.89 13.84
CA ALA A 175 28.08 -13.90 12.38
C ALA A 175 29.13 -14.90 11.84
N GLN A 176 30.31 -14.95 12.46
CA GLN A 176 31.38 -15.89 12.09
C GLN A 176 30.99 -17.33 12.44
N LEU A 177 30.35 -17.55 13.59
CA LEU A 177 29.81 -18.85 13.97
C LEU A 177 28.79 -19.41 12.98
N ILE A 178 27.88 -18.56 12.49
CA ILE A 178 26.89 -18.94 11.48
C ILE A 178 27.58 -19.32 10.15
N GLN A 179 28.61 -18.57 9.75
CA GLN A 179 29.36 -18.85 8.54
C GLN A 179 30.16 -20.16 8.64
N ASP A 180 30.85 -20.37 9.76
CA ASP A 180 31.62 -21.59 10.04
C ASP A 180 30.70 -22.82 10.11
N LEU A 181 29.53 -22.69 10.74
CA LEU A 181 28.53 -23.76 10.79
C LEU A 181 28.05 -24.12 9.38
N ARG A 182 27.75 -23.11 8.55
CA ARG A 182 27.32 -23.32 7.16
C ARG A 182 28.40 -24.03 6.34
N ALA A 183 29.68 -23.65 6.51
CA ALA A 183 30.80 -24.30 5.83
C ALA A 183 30.96 -25.78 6.25
N ARG A 184 30.83 -26.09 7.54
CA ARG A 184 30.93 -27.47 8.06
C ARG A 184 29.76 -28.36 7.63
N VAL A 185 28.54 -27.82 7.58
CA VAL A 185 27.39 -28.54 7.00
C VAL A 185 27.65 -28.85 5.53
N GLY A 186 28.18 -27.89 4.77
CA GLY A 186 28.53 -28.10 3.35
C GLY A 186 29.59 -29.17 3.13
N SER A 187 30.63 -29.24 3.98
CA SER A 187 31.67 -30.27 3.87
C SER A 187 31.17 -31.66 4.23
N PHE A 188 30.30 -31.77 5.24
CA PHE A 188 29.64 -33.03 5.59
C PHE A 188 28.75 -33.54 4.44
N ASP A 189 27.93 -32.66 3.87
CA ASP A 189 27.07 -32.99 2.75
C ASP A 189 27.85 -33.52 1.55
N MET A 190 29.01 -32.92 1.27
CA MET A 190 29.91 -33.36 0.20
C MET A 190 30.46 -34.76 0.48
N ARG A 191 30.95 -35.04 1.70
CA ARG A 191 31.49 -36.36 2.08
C ARG A 191 30.43 -37.46 2.02
N ILE A 192 29.23 -37.19 2.53
CA ILE A 192 28.11 -38.13 2.46
C ILE A 192 27.75 -38.43 1.00
N THR A 193 27.68 -37.38 0.17
CA THR A 193 27.38 -37.56 -1.26
C THR A 193 28.46 -38.39 -1.97
N GLN A 194 29.73 -38.16 -1.67
CA GLN A 194 30.85 -38.92 -2.23
C GLN A 194 30.80 -40.39 -1.80
N ALA A 195 30.60 -40.66 -0.51
CA ALA A 195 30.43 -42.02 0.02
C ALA A 195 29.31 -42.77 -0.70
N MET A 196 28.15 -42.11 -0.90
CA MET A 196 27.04 -42.70 -1.65
C MET A 196 27.39 -42.98 -3.12
N GLN A 197 28.14 -42.10 -3.78
CA GLN A 197 28.58 -42.29 -5.17
C GLN A 197 29.66 -43.37 -5.35
N GLU A 198 30.48 -43.60 -4.33
CA GLU A 198 31.45 -44.70 -4.29
C GLU A 198 30.74 -46.03 -4.11
N ALA A 199 29.74 -46.07 -3.22
CA ALA A 199 28.90 -47.23 -2.95
C ALA A 199 28.04 -47.63 -4.15
N ASN A 200 27.46 -46.64 -4.83
CA ASN A 200 26.59 -46.86 -5.97
C ASN A 200 27.02 -46.01 -7.17
N PRO A 201 27.73 -46.60 -8.16
CA PRO A 201 28.21 -45.85 -9.31
C PRO A 201 27.08 -45.27 -10.18
N ALA A 202 25.85 -45.77 -10.07
CA ALA A 202 24.69 -45.16 -10.73
C ALA A 202 24.39 -43.75 -10.20
N LEU A 203 24.69 -43.48 -8.92
CA LEU A 203 24.52 -42.16 -8.33
C LEU A 203 25.49 -41.11 -8.86
N ARG A 204 26.60 -41.52 -9.50
CA ARG A 204 27.59 -40.58 -10.07
C ARG A 204 27.03 -39.73 -11.21
N GLN A 205 26.08 -40.26 -11.97
CA GLN A 205 25.42 -39.50 -13.05
C GLN A 205 24.12 -38.84 -12.56
N VAL A 206 23.40 -39.53 -11.68
CA VAL A 206 22.08 -39.08 -11.26
C VAL A 206 22.13 -37.93 -10.24
N THR A 207 23.14 -37.91 -9.35
CA THR A 207 23.26 -36.84 -8.36
C THR A 207 23.56 -35.47 -8.99
N PRO A 208 24.52 -35.34 -9.94
CA PRO A 208 24.73 -34.09 -10.66
C PRO A 208 23.50 -33.63 -11.44
N ASP A 209 22.80 -34.54 -12.12
CA ASP A 209 21.61 -34.20 -12.90
C ASP A 209 20.44 -33.73 -12.03
N LEU A 210 20.23 -34.38 -10.88
CA LEU A 210 19.25 -33.95 -9.89
C LEU A 210 19.61 -32.60 -9.29
N GLN A 211 20.90 -32.38 -8.99
CA GLN A 211 21.37 -31.12 -8.44
C GLN A 211 21.22 -29.98 -9.46
N ALA A 212 21.55 -30.21 -10.73
CA ALA A 212 21.38 -29.23 -11.80
C ALA A 212 19.90 -28.86 -12.01
N SER A 213 19.01 -29.86 -12.06
CA SER A 213 17.58 -29.63 -12.24
C SER A 213 16.92 -28.95 -11.02
N SER A 214 17.36 -29.29 -9.80
CA SER A 214 16.93 -28.60 -8.59
C SER A 214 17.41 -27.16 -8.55
N GLN A 215 18.67 -26.90 -8.97
CA GLN A 215 19.24 -25.56 -9.01
C GLN A 215 18.52 -24.68 -10.04
N GLU A 216 18.19 -25.24 -11.21
CA GLU A 216 17.37 -24.58 -12.22
C GLU A 216 16.00 -24.19 -11.65
N THR A 217 15.33 -25.12 -10.95
CA THR A 217 14.02 -24.87 -10.32
C THR A 217 14.10 -23.79 -9.24
N LEU A 218 15.14 -23.82 -8.41
CA LEU A 218 15.41 -22.81 -7.38
C LEU A 218 15.70 -21.43 -7.99
N GLN A 219 16.44 -21.39 -9.09
CA GLN A 219 16.78 -20.14 -9.76
C GLN A 219 15.54 -19.51 -10.38
N LEU A 220 14.67 -20.30 -11.01
CA LEU A 220 13.38 -19.83 -11.55
C LEU A 220 12.45 -19.31 -10.44
N ALA A 221 12.38 -20.01 -9.29
CA ALA A 221 11.59 -19.55 -8.15
C ALA A 221 12.14 -18.24 -7.55
N SER A 222 13.47 -18.11 -7.48
CA SER A 222 14.15 -16.89 -7.03
C SER A 222 13.97 -15.73 -8.02
N GLU A 223 13.96 -16.00 -9.33
CA GLU A 223 13.71 -15.02 -10.38
C GLU A 223 12.26 -14.51 -10.32
N LEU A 224 11.29 -15.41 -10.17
CA LEU A 224 9.88 -15.07 -9.92
C LEU A 224 9.72 -14.22 -8.66
N GLU A 225 10.40 -14.57 -7.57
CA GLU A 225 10.38 -13.80 -6.34
C GLU A 225 10.95 -12.39 -6.55
N GLN A 226 12.12 -12.28 -7.18
CA GLN A 226 12.78 -10.99 -7.44
C GLN A 226 11.97 -10.10 -8.38
N GLN A 227 11.38 -10.67 -9.43
CA GLN A 227 10.53 -9.95 -10.38
C GLN A 227 9.28 -9.41 -9.67
N ASN A 228 8.60 -10.25 -8.89
CA ASN A 228 7.40 -9.85 -8.15
C ASN A 228 7.70 -8.83 -7.05
N TRP A 229 8.76 -9.01 -6.25
CA TRP A 229 9.18 -8.00 -5.28
C TRP A 229 9.67 -6.71 -5.95
N GLY A 230 10.29 -6.80 -7.12
CA GLY A 230 10.68 -5.65 -7.92
C GLY A 230 9.48 -4.79 -8.33
N ARG A 231 8.37 -5.43 -8.72
CA ARG A 231 7.10 -4.75 -9.00
C ARG A 231 6.50 -4.12 -7.76
N VAL A 232 6.35 -4.87 -6.66
CA VAL A 232 5.89 -4.31 -5.36
C VAL A 232 6.70 -3.08 -4.95
N GLN A 233 8.02 -3.13 -5.10
CA GLN A 233 8.90 -2.02 -4.73
C GLN A 233 8.75 -0.82 -5.68
N THR A 234 8.59 -1.06 -6.97
CA THR A 234 8.39 -0.01 -7.99
C THR A 234 7.03 0.66 -7.79
N ASP A 235 5.98 -0.12 -7.59
CA ASP A 235 4.63 0.38 -7.36
C ASP A 235 4.54 1.12 -6.02
N HIS A 236 5.30 0.69 -5.00
CA HIS A 236 5.47 1.48 -3.77
C HIS A 236 6.13 2.83 -4.01
N GLN A 237 7.10 2.93 -4.93
CA GLN A 237 7.73 4.20 -5.27
C GLN A 237 6.78 5.10 -6.05
N GLU A 238 6.05 4.56 -7.02
CA GLU A 238 5.03 5.30 -7.78
C GLU A 238 3.89 5.78 -6.88
N ALA A 239 3.40 4.91 -5.99
CA ALA A 239 2.43 5.27 -4.97
C ALA A 239 2.94 6.40 -4.06
N ARG A 240 4.21 6.38 -3.63
CA ARG A 240 4.79 7.50 -2.84
C ARG A 240 4.91 8.80 -3.63
N GLN A 241 5.18 8.74 -4.94
CA GLN A 241 5.21 9.94 -5.78
C GLN A 241 3.81 10.52 -5.96
N LEU A 242 2.79 9.67 -6.13
CA LEU A 242 1.39 10.07 -6.19
C LEU A 242 0.90 10.63 -4.84
N ILE A 243 1.30 10.04 -3.71
CA ILE A 243 1.02 10.56 -2.36
C ILE A 243 1.60 11.96 -2.22
N ARG A 244 2.88 12.19 -2.57
CA ARG A 244 3.46 13.54 -2.47
C ARG A 244 2.76 14.57 -3.36
N ARG A 245 2.31 14.18 -4.56
CA ARG A 245 1.52 15.06 -5.42
C ARG A 245 0.12 15.32 -4.85
N ALA A 246 -0.53 14.31 -4.28
CA ALA A 246 -1.82 14.42 -3.62
C ALA A 246 -1.75 15.28 -2.34
N GLU A 247 -0.69 15.15 -1.55
CA GLU A 247 -0.43 15.98 -0.37
C GLU A 247 -0.26 17.46 -0.74
N TRP A 248 0.50 17.76 -1.80
CA TRP A 248 0.64 19.13 -2.29
C TRP A 248 -0.68 19.69 -2.81
N ALA A 249 -1.45 18.90 -3.54
CA ALA A 249 -2.78 19.30 -4.00
C ALA A 249 -3.73 19.57 -2.83
N LEU A 250 -3.80 18.66 -1.84
CA LEU A 250 -4.63 18.83 -0.63
C LEU A 250 -4.21 20.02 0.22
N SER A 251 -2.90 20.30 0.30
CA SER A 251 -2.37 21.46 1.01
C SER A 251 -2.78 22.77 0.33
N ILE A 252 -2.64 22.87 -1.00
CA ILE A 252 -3.11 24.03 -1.79
C ILE A 252 -4.60 24.22 -1.62
N VAL A 253 -5.38 23.14 -1.72
CA VAL A 253 -6.83 23.15 -1.53
C VAL A 253 -7.20 23.67 -0.15
N SER A 254 -6.54 23.17 0.90
CA SER A 254 -6.81 23.56 2.28
C SER A 254 -6.48 25.04 2.49
N ALA A 255 -5.36 25.52 1.94
CA ALA A 255 -4.99 26.92 1.97
C ALA A 255 -6.03 27.81 1.26
N VAL A 256 -6.47 27.44 0.06
CA VAL A 256 -7.49 28.18 -0.70
C VAL A 256 -8.83 28.20 0.05
N THR A 257 -9.24 27.07 0.62
CA THR A 257 -10.49 26.94 1.39
C THR A 257 -10.45 27.81 2.65
N LEU A 258 -9.31 27.82 3.36
CA LEU A 258 -9.11 28.69 4.52
C LEU A 258 -9.16 30.17 4.14
N LEU A 259 -8.46 30.57 3.07
CA LEU A 259 -8.49 31.94 2.57
C LEU A 259 -9.91 32.36 2.18
N PHE A 260 -10.66 31.47 1.52
CA PHE A 260 -12.05 31.72 1.16
C PHE A 260 -12.96 31.83 2.39
N SER A 261 -12.77 30.97 3.40
CA SER A 261 -13.50 31.03 4.67
C SER A 261 -13.26 32.36 5.40
N VAL A 262 -12.00 32.79 5.49
CA VAL A 262 -11.63 34.09 6.06
C VAL A 262 -12.25 35.23 5.25
N TRP A 263 -12.20 35.16 3.91
CA TRP A 263 -12.78 36.17 3.03
C TRP A 263 -14.30 36.32 3.22
N VAL A 264 -15.04 35.21 3.24
CA VAL A 264 -16.50 35.21 3.49
C VAL A 264 -16.82 35.72 4.89
N SER A 265 -16.07 35.30 5.92
CA SER A 265 -16.24 35.74 7.31
C SER A 265 -16.07 37.25 7.47
N ILE A 266 -15.19 37.88 6.69
CA ILE A 266 -15.00 39.34 6.72
C ILE A 266 -16.07 40.06 5.89
N ILE A 267 -16.49 39.50 4.75
CA ILE A 267 -17.39 40.18 3.81
C ILE A 267 -18.84 40.19 4.31
N LEU A 268 -19.31 39.08 4.87
CA LEU A 268 -20.73 38.83 5.16
C LEU A 268 -21.25 39.74 6.30
N PRO A 269 -20.52 39.95 7.41
CA PRO A 269 -20.95 40.87 8.46
C PRO A 269 -21.04 42.32 8.00
N ARG A 270 -20.12 42.75 7.12
CA ARG A 270 -20.07 44.13 6.61
C ARG A 270 -21.18 44.42 5.61
N GLN A 271 -21.61 43.42 4.83
CA GLN A 271 -22.56 43.62 3.74
C GLN A 271 -24.01 43.27 4.10
N VAL A 272 -24.23 42.32 5.01
CA VAL A 272 -25.59 41.82 5.32
C VAL A 272 -25.96 42.13 6.77
N THR A 273 -25.12 41.76 7.73
CA THR A 273 -25.46 41.86 9.16
C THR A 273 -25.53 43.30 9.64
N LYS A 274 -24.52 44.13 9.35
CA LYS A 274 -24.50 45.54 9.81
C LYS A 274 -25.70 46.37 9.30
N PRO A 275 -26.04 46.33 8.00
CA PRO A 275 -27.20 47.07 7.50
C PRO A 275 -28.53 46.59 8.10
N LEU A 276 -28.73 45.27 8.24
CA LEU A 276 -29.94 44.71 8.84
C LEU A 276 -30.09 45.08 10.31
N VAL A 277 -29.00 45.06 11.08
CA VAL A 277 -29.02 45.48 12.49
C VAL A 277 -29.34 46.98 12.61
N SER A 278 -28.74 47.82 11.77
CA SER A 278 -29.05 49.27 11.77
C SER A 278 -30.50 49.55 11.38
N LEU A 279 -31.08 48.77 10.46
CA LEU A 279 -32.49 48.89 10.08
C LEU A 279 -33.41 48.45 11.23
N LYS A 280 -33.09 47.35 11.91
CA LYS A 280 -33.82 46.88 13.09
C LYS A 280 -33.81 47.93 14.21
N GLU A 281 -32.65 48.47 14.54
CA GLU A 281 -32.51 49.51 15.58
C GLU A 281 -33.31 50.77 15.25
N ALA A 282 -33.33 51.19 13.98
CA ALA A 282 -34.10 52.34 13.53
C ALA A 282 -35.62 52.08 13.60
N VAL A 283 -36.07 50.88 13.27
CA VAL A 283 -37.48 50.46 13.41
C VAL A 283 -37.89 50.40 14.88
N ASP A 284 -37.06 49.82 15.76
CA ASP A 284 -37.33 49.74 17.20
C ASP A 284 -37.38 51.14 17.84
N HIS A 285 -36.55 52.08 17.38
CA HIS A 285 -36.59 53.48 17.82
C HIS A 285 -37.83 54.24 17.34
N ALA A 286 -38.31 53.96 16.12
CA ALA A 286 -39.56 54.54 15.62
C ALA A 286 -40.79 53.94 16.33
N ALA A 287 -40.77 52.64 16.64
CA ALA A 287 -41.85 51.94 17.34
C ALA A 287 -41.99 52.35 18.82
N THR A 288 -40.93 52.86 19.44
CA THR A 288 -40.95 53.40 20.82
C THR A 288 -41.46 54.85 20.90
N GLY A 289 -42.04 55.38 19.81
CA GLY A 289 -42.74 56.66 19.79
C GLY A 289 -41.85 57.89 19.58
N ASN A 290 -40.57 57.70 19.23
CA ASN A 290 -39.65 58.80 18.95
C ASN A 290 -39.39 58.94 17.45
N TYR A 291 -40.26 59.70 16.76
CA TYR A 291 -40.24 59.88 15.31
C TYR A 291 -39.22 60.92 14.80
N GLU A 292 -38.34 61.45 15.66
CA GLU A 292 -37.24 62.36 15.29
C GLU A 292 -36.01 61.63 14.71
N VAL A 293 -36.24 60.56 13.93
CA VAL A 293 -35.16 59.79 13.28
C VAL A 293 -34.96 60.29 11.85
N GLU A 294 -33.73 60.72 11.55
CA GLU A 294 -33.33 61.18 10.21
C GLU A 294 -32.61 60.03 9.49
N PHE A 295 -33.27 59.47 8.47
CA PHE A 295 -32.74 58.37 7.66
C PHE A 295 -31.86 58.93 6.54
N GLU A 296 -30.54 58.94 6.74
CA GLU A 296 -29.60 59.21 5.64
C GLU A 296 -29.35 57.92 4.84
N LEU A 297 -30.18 57.71 3.83
CA LEU A 297 -30.11 56.55 2.94
C LEU A 297 -29.07 56.76 1.84
N HIS A 298 -27.89 56.18 2.00
CA HIS A 298 -26.84 56.22 0.97
C HIS A 298 -26.68 54.86 0.29
N GLY A 299 -27.04 54.84 -0.99
CA GLY A 299 -26.83 53.74 -1.93
C GLY A 299 -28.12 53.05 -2.40
N GLY A 300 -28.00 51.87 -3.02
CA GLY A 300 -29.09 51.20 -3.75
C GLY A 300 -29.11 49.68 -3.51
N GLY A 301 -30.23 49.02 -3.80
CA GLY A 301 -30.43 47.58 -3.57
C GLY A 301 -31.46 47.27 -2.49
N GLU A 302 -31.69 45.97 -2.25
CA GLU A 302 -32.83 45.45 -1.47
C GLU A 302 -32.93 46.02 -0.04
N VAL A 303 -31.82 46.23 0.66
CA VAL A 303 -31.81 46.81 2.03
C VAL A 303 -32.16 48.30 2.02
N ALA A 304 -31.74 49.04 0.99
CA ALA A 304 -32.12 50.44 0.82
C ALA A 304 -33.60 50.58 0.45
N GLU A 305 -34.13 49.63 -0.34
CA GLU A 305 -35.54 49.56 -0.72
C GLU A 305 -36.44 49.24 0.48
N LEU A 306 -36.04 48.28 1.32
CA LEU A 306 -36.67 48.00 2.61
C LEU A 306 -36.66 49.23 3.52
N ALA A 307 -35.52 49.92 3.62
CA ALA A 307 -35.41 51.11 4.45
C ALA A 307 -36.27 52.28 3.93
N ARG A 308 -36.39 52.46 2.60
CA ARG A 308 -37.34 53.42 2.00
C ARG A 308 -38.80 53.05 2.26
N SER A 309 -39.14 51.76 2.18
CA SER A 309 -40.49 51.26 2.47
C SER A 309 -40.90 51.53 3.93
N VAL A 310 -39.94 51.46 4.87
CA VAL A 310 -40.15 51.79 6.30
C VAL A 310 -40.18 53.30 6.56
N GLN A 311 -39.41 54.09 5.80
CA GLN A 311 -39.38 55.55 5.94
C GLN A 311 -40.73 56.19 5.56
N ASN A 312 -41.43 55.64 4.56
CA ASN A 312 -42.70 56.20 4.09
C ASN A 312 -43.78 56.23 5.20
N PRO A 313 -44.12 55.12 5.90
CA PRO A 313 -45.07 55.14 7.01
C PRO A 313 -44.62 56.02 8.19
N THR A 314 -43.34 55.99 8.57
CA THR A 314 -42.83 56.78 9.71
C THR A 314 -42.85 58.28 9.43
N SER A 315 -42.61 58.69 8.18
CA SER A 315 -42.75 60.09 7.75
C SER A 315 -44.21 60.56 7.71
N LEU A 316 -45.14 59.67 7.36
CA LEU A 316 -46.59 59.94 7.39
C LEU A 316 -47.10 60.12 8.83
N LEU A 317 -46.68 59.25 9.75
CA LEU A 317 -47.00 59.35 11.19
C LEU A 317 -46.38 60.59 11.84
N ARG A 318 -45.23 61.08 11.37
CA ARG A 318 -44.65 62.35 11.82
C ARG A 318 -45.43 63.58 11.35
N ARG A 319 -46.16 63.48 10.23
CA ARG A 319 -46.86 64.62 9.60
C ARG A 319 -48.30 64.79 10.11
N ASN A 320 -48.89 63.73 10.68
CA ASN A 320 -50.15 63.75 11.42
C ASN A 320 -49.84 63.33 12.87
N PRO A 321 -49.52 64.28 13.77
CA PRO A 321 -49.13 63.98 15.15
C PRO A 321 -50.23 63.33 15.97
#